data_AF-A0A672MPI3-F1
#
_entry.id   AF-A0A672MPI3-F1
#
_cell.length_a   1.000
_cell.length_b   1.000
_cell.length_c   1.000
_cell.angle_alpha   90.00
_cell.angle_beta   90.00
_cell.angle_gamma   90.00
#
_symmetry.space_group_name_H-M   'P 1'
#
loop_
_entity.id
_entity.type
_entity.pdbx_description
1 polymer ?
#
loop_
_entity_poly.entity_id
_entity_poly.type
_entity_poly.pdbx_seq_one_letter_code
_entity_poly.pdbx_strand_id
1 'polypeptide(L)'
;MNEYITKKHELFLLEVRSEFLLCIHLKKGEIQLLEQMAAEEEAKLTRAEKFLENDILFEEFLKENDKNSVEAIKIAEQETKVKLEKVAEIKKITSKMVAIIYILKEYKKYKEFLLMLSPPEWQEKQRSKSRPSTVSTYTERDEKRQKNKKEQRKKDIGERRVARGFLSSQEARASSRQSVKSSHQSSKISAPGTDSSDCEDDPEMFFKEPQDLLNLMTELEEQNLSLIQNTRETEQALEEFRQNAELTRKNMESESKQLKEQIDIMTDNIQREKERAAELEMKAKLISFEQYKPEDQDKALDALSCKVEEVYHCCVGETEANLTILQMLTAIEKKLGELLENADMIPKDQMSIAERAKEKERRMRLRDEKIYLQMKQQEERQKKALERSQAQIKKTSVKKLMPRSQPPVHKHQPNKNTEATEWENEEFLYFLS
;
A
#
# COMPACT_ATOMS: atom_id res chain seq x y z
N MET A 1 26.43 -175.32 46.19
CA MET A 1 25.82 -174.96 44.89
C MET A 1 24.89 -173.75 45.02
N ASN A 2 23.98 -173.73 46.01
CA ASN A 2 23.03 -172.60 46.22
C ASN A 2 23.69 -171.23 46.46
N GLU A 3 24.76 -171.16 47.25
CA GLU A 3 25.43 -169.90 47.58
C GLU A 3 26.07 -169.20 46.35
N TYR A 4 26.51 -169.99 45.36
CA TYR A 4 27.06 -169.48 44.11
C TYR A 4 25.97 -168.87 43.21
N ILE A 5 24.79 -169.50 43.17
CA ILE A 5 23.63 -169.01 42.41
C ILE A 5 23.12 -167.69 43.01
N THR A 6 23.03 -167.59 44.34
CA THR A 6 22.61 -166.36 45.04
C THR A 6 23.58 -165.21 44.77
N LYS A 7 24.90 -165.44 44.89
CA LYS A 7 25.91 -164.42 44.57
C LYS A 7 25.87 -163.99 43.10
N LYS A 8 25.61 -164.92 42.17
CA LYS A 8 25.48 -164.60 40.74
C LYS A 8 24.22 -163.78 40.42
N HIS A 9 23.11 -164.05 41.11
CA HIS A 9 21.89 -163.27 41.01
C HIS A 9 22.06 -161.85 41.60
N GLU A 10 22.73 -161.71 42.74
CA GLU A 10 23.09 -160.40 43.29
C GLU A 10 24.01 -159.61 42.37
N LEU A 11 25.01 -160.27 41.76
CA LEU A 11 25.92 -159.63 40.80
C LEU A 11 25.15 -159.09 39.59
N PHE A 12 24.24 -159.89 39.03
CA PHE A 12 23.39 -159.47 37.90
C PHE A 12 22.44 -158.32 38.28
N LEU A 13 21.84 -158.35 39.46
CA LEU A 13 21.00 -157.25 39.94
C LEU A 13 21.79 -155.96 40.12
N LEU A 14 23.02 -156.04 40.64
CA LEU A 14 23.91 -154.87 40.75
C LEU A 14 24.31 -154.33 39.38
N GLU A 15 24.59 -155.21 38.41
CA GLU A 15 24.94 -154.83 37.04
C GLU A 15 23.76 -154.16 36.32
N VAL A 16 22.56 -154.77 36.38
CA VAL A 16 21.32 -154.17 35.85
C VAL A 16 21.03 -152.82 36.52
N ARG A 17 21.23 -152.71 37.85
CA ARG A 17 21.03 -151.44 38.57
C ARG A 17 22.07 -150.38 38.18
N SER A 18 23.32 -150.79 37.93
CA SER A 18 24.40 -149.90 37.48
C SER A 18 24.14 -149.36 36.08
N GLU A 19 23.77 -150.23 35.13
CA GLU A 19 23.39 -149.86 33.77
C GLU A 19 22.16 -148.93 33.76
N PHE A 20 21.15 -149.24 34.58
CA PHE A 20 19.96 -148.40 34.73
C PHE A 20 20.31 -147.02 35.33
N LEU A 21 21.17 -146.96 36.34
CA LEU A 21 21.65 -145.70 36.92
C LEU A 21 22.46 -144.88 35.91
N LEU A 22 23.31 -145.51 35.10
CA LEU A 22 24.08 -144.83 34.06
C LEU A 22 23.15 -144.26 32.97
N CYS A 23 22.15 -145.03 32.53
CA CYS A 23 21.13 -144.57 31.58
C CYS A 23 20.34 -143.37 32.14
N ILE A 24 19.96 -143.39 33.42
CA ILE A 24 19.34 -142.24 34.09
C ILE A 24 20.29 -141.03 34.09
N HIS A 25 21.58 -141.20 34.38
CA HIS A 25 22.54 -140.09 34.39
C HIS A 25 22.73 -139.49 33.00
N LEU A 26 22.89 -140.33 31.97
CA LEU A 26 22.99 -139.87 30.58
C LEU A 26 21.73 -139.12 30.15
N LYS A 27 20.54 -139.67 30.45
CA LYS A 27 19.28 -139.01 30.14
C LYS A 27 19.09 -137.71 30.92
N LYS A 28 19.49 -137.66 32.20
CA LYS A 28 19.50 -136.43 32.99
C LYS A 28 20.46 -135.38 32.43
N GLY A 29 21.66 -135.77 31.99
CA GLY A 29 22.62 -134.86 31.35
C GLY A 29 22.13 -134.34 30.00
N GLU A 30 21.50 -135.20 29.21
CA GLU A 30 20.86 -134.82 27.94
C GLU A 30 19.68 -133.85 28.17
N ILE A 31 18.86 -134.10 29.21
CA ILE A 31 17.79 -133.19 29.64
C ILE A 31 18.38 -131.84 30.07
N GLN A 32 19.44 -131.81 30.88
CA GLN A 32 20.08 -130.56 31.31
C GLN A 32 20.62 -129.74 30.14
N LEU A 33 21.23 -130.40 29.14
CA LEU A 33 21.72 -129.72 27.94
C LEU A 33 20.56 -129.13 27.11
N LEU A 34 19.47 -129.87 26.96
CA LEU A 34 18.26 -129.38 26.30
C LEU A 34 17.59 -128.25 27.07
N GLU A 35 17.56 -128.31 28.41
CA GLU A 35 17.08 -127.23 29.27
C GLU A 35 17.93 -125.97 29.12
N GLN A 36 19.26 -126.09 29.04
CA GLN A 36 20.14 -124.94 28.79
C GLN A 36 19.90 -124.33 27.41
N MET A 37 19.81 -125.16 26.37
CA MET A 37 19.54 -124.68 25.01
C MET A 37 18.15 -124.02 24.90
N ALA A 38 17.15 -124.61 25.55
CA ALA A 38 15.81 -124.03 25.65
C ALA A 38 15.84 -122.68 26.38
N ALA A 39 16.56 -122.57 27.50
CA ALA A 39 16.69 -121.32 28.24
C ALA A 39 17.44 -120.24 27.44
N GLU A 40 18.47 -120.61 26.67
CA GLU A 40 19.19 -119.67 25.81
C GLU A 40 18.34 -119.16 24.65
N GLU A 41 17.57 -120.04 24.00
CA GLU A 41 16.61 -119.64 22.96
C GLU A 41 15.44 -118.84 23.54
N GLU A 42 14.90 -119.21 24.70
CA GLU A 42 13.88 -118.46 25.42
C GLU A 42 14.39 -117.05 25.79
N ALA A 43 15.64 -116.93 26.22
CA ALA A 43 16.26 -115.63 26.50
C ALA A 43 16.44 -114.77 25.25
N LYS A 44 16.79 -115.36 24.10
CA LYS A 44 16.85 -114.65 22.81
C LYS A 44 15.46 -114.22 22.35
N LEU A 45 14.47 -115.10 22.45
CA LEU A 45 13.08 -114.82 22.12
C LEU A 45 12.56 -113.67 22.98
N THR A 46 12.76 -113.73 24.29
CA THR A 46 12.36 -112.67 25.23
C THR A 46 13.01 -111.32 24.88
N ARG A 47 14.28 -111.32 24.42
CA ARG A 47 14.94 -110.07 23.97
C ARG A 47 14.31 -109.54 22.68
N ALA A 48 14.06 -110.41 21.71
CA ALA A 48 13.42 -110.03 20.46
C ALA A 48 11.99 -109.51 20.69
N GLU A 49 11.22 -110.16 21.56
CA GLU A 49 9.89 -109.71 22.01
C GLU A 49 9.97 -108.30 22.60
N LYS A 50 10.90 -108.04 23.52
CA LYS A 50 11.09 -106.70 24.09
C LYS A 50 11.47 -105.63 23.06
N PHE A 51 12.30 -105.97 22.07
CA PHE A 51 12.63 -105.02 21.01
C PHE A 51 11.39 -104.68 20.16
N LEU A 52 10.60 -105.69 19.80
CA LEU A 52 9.37 -105.50 19.04
C LEU A 52 8.34 -104.68 19.84
N GLU A 53 8.19 -104.96 21.13
CA GLU A 53 7.34 -104.16 22.04
C GLU A 53 7.78 -102.69 22.11
N ASN A 54 9.09 -102.44 22.21
CA ASN A 54 9.63 -101.08 22.26
C ASN A 54 9.43 -100.33 20.93
N ASP A 55 9.58 -100.99 19.78
CA ASP A 55 9.33 -100.39 18.47
C ASP A 55 7.85 -100.02 18.31
N ILE A 56 6.94 -100.91 18.74
CA ILE A 56 5.50 -100.62 18.77
C ILE A 56 5.20 -99.42 19.69
N LEU A 57 5.78 -99.40 20.88
CA LEU A 57 5.62 -98.28 21.83
C LEU A 57 6.17 -96.97 21.26
N PHE A 58 7.28 -97.01 20.51
CA PHE A 58 7.84 -95.84 19.86
C PHE A 58 6.96 -95.32 18.73
N GLU A 59 6.39 -96.21 17.90
CA GLU A 59 5.40 -95.81 16.89
C GLU A 59 4.15 -95.21 17.52
N GLU A 60 3.66 -95.77 18.63
CA GLU A 60 2.55 -95.21 19.40
C GLU A 60 2.91 -93.82 19.96
N PHE A 61 4.13 -93.65 20.48
CA PHE A 61 4.63 -92.36 20.94
C PHE A 61 4.69 -91.31 19.82
N LEU A 62 5.17 -91.68 18.62
CA LEU A 62 5.18 -90.77 17.47
C LEU A 62 3.76 -90.38 17.04
N LYS A 63 2.83 -91.34 16.98
CA LYS A 63 1.42 -91.07 16.67
C LYS A 63 0.79 -90.13 17.70
N GLU A 64 1.07 -90.32 18.98
CA GLU A 64 0.56 -89.47 20.06
C GLU A 64 1.21 -88.08 20.04
N ASN A 65 2.51 -87.98 19.75
CA ASN A 65 3.19 -86.70 19.60
C ASN A 65 2.65 -85.90 18.41
N ASP A 66 2.52 -86.53 17.25
CA ASP A 66 1.96 -85.91 16.05
C ASP A 66 0.53 -85.45 16.31
N LYS A 67 -0.29 -86.30 16.93
CA LYS A 67 -1.66 -85.95 17.35
C LYS A 67 -1.68 -84.75 18.30
N ASN A 68 -0.84 -84.76 19.34
CA ASN A 68 -0.75 -83.65 20.29
C ASN A 68 -0.24 -82.36 19.63
N SER A 69 0.69 -82.45 18.68
CA SER A 69 1.20 -81.30 17.93
C SER A 69 0.11 -80.66 17.06
N VAL A 70 -0.68 -81.49 16.37
CA VAL A 70 -1.82 -81.04 15.56
C VAL A 70 -2.91 -80.44 16.45
N GLU A 71 -3.20 -81.06 17.59
CA GLU A 71 -4.14 -80.53 18.58
C GLU A 71 -3.67 -79.17 19.12
N ALA A 72 -2.38 -79.02 19.44
CA ALA A 72 -1.79 -77.75 19.88
C ALA A 72 -1.87 -76.65 18.80
N ILE A 73 -1.57 -76.99 17.54
CA ILE A 73 -1.72 -76.05 16.41
C ILE A 73 -3.17 -75.62 16.26
N LYS A 74 -4.11 -76.58 16.31
CA LYS A 74 -5.54 -76.30 16.19
C LYS A 74 -6.05 -75.39 17.31
N ILE A 75 -5.59 -75.60 18.55
CA ILE A 75 -5.91 -74.73 19.69
C ILE A 75 -5.33 -73.32 19.44
N ALA A 76 -4.07 -73.21 19.03
CA ALA A 76 -3.43 -71.91 18.74
C ALA A 76 -4.12 -71.14 17.59
N GLU A 77 -4.55 -71.84 16.54
CA GLU A 77 -5.32 -71.26 15.43
C GLU A 77 -6.68 -70.76 15.90
N GLN A 78 -7.40 -71.55 16.72
CA GLN A 78 -8.69 -71.16 17.26
C GLN A 78 -8.56 -69.97 18.22
N GLU A 79 -7.53 -69.93 19.06
CA GLU A 79 -7.23 -68.78 19.92
C GLU A 79 -6.90 -67.53 19.09
N THR A 80 -6.12 -67.68 18.03
CA THR A 80 -5.79 -66.57 17.10
C THR A 80 -7.03 -66.06 16.40
N LYS A 81 -7.93 -66.95 15.97
CA LYS A 81 -9.21 -66.59 15.37
C LYS A 81 -10.07 -65.77 16.34
N VAL A 82 -10.26 -66.24 17.57
CA VAL A 82 -11.02 -65.50 18.61
C VAL A 82 -10.36 -64.15 18.89
N LYS A 83 -9.03 -64.07 18.95
CA LYS A 83 -8.30 -62.81 19.12
C LYS A 83 -8.58 -61.85 17.96
N LEU A 84 -8.52 -62.30 16.71
CA LEU A 84 -8.79 -61.47 15.53
C LEU A 84 -10.24 -60.95 15.52
N GLU A 85 -11.21 -61.80 15.90
CA GLU A 85 -12.60 -61.40 16.07
C GLU A 85 -12.75 -60.31 17.15
N LYS A 86 -12.08 -60.47 18.29
CA LYS A 86 -12.07 -59.45 19.36
C LYS A 86 -11.38 -58.16 18.94
N VAL A 87 -10.29 -58.22 18.19
CA VAL A 87 -9.63 -57.03 17.63
C VAL A 87 -10.54 -56.32 16.63
N ALA A 88 -11.29 -57.06 15.81
CA ALA A 88 -12.27 -56.46 14.91
C ALA A 88 -13.42 -55.77 15.67
N GLU A 89 -13.90 -56.37 16.77
CA GLU A 89 -14.89 -55.79 17.66
C GLU A 89 -14.37 -54.50 18.34
N ILE A 90 -13.14 -54.52 18.87
CA ILE A 90 -12.47 -53.34 19.44
C ILE A 90 -12.34 -52.23 18.41
N LYS A 91 -11.96 -52.55 17.16
CA LYS A 91 -11.87 -51.55 16.08
C LYS A 91 -13.23 -50.93 15.81
N LYS A 92 -14.30 -51.74 15.73
CA LYS A 92 -15.68 -51.26 15.52
C LYS A 92 -16.13 -50.34 16.65
N ILE A 93 -15.85 -50.69 17.91
CA ILE A 93 -16.18 -49.85 19.07
C ILE A 93 -15.35 -48.57 19.06
N THR A 94 -14.05 -48.65 18.80
CA THR A 94 -13.16 -47.49 18.71
C THR A 94 -13.63 -46.51 17.64
N SER A 95 -14.04 -46.99 16.46
CA SER A 95 -14.61 -46.13 15.41
C SER A 95 -15.90 -45.42 15.86
N LYS A 96 -16.81 -46.13 16.56
CA LYS A 96 -18.01 -45.51 17.14
C LYS A 96 -17.66 -44.47 18.19
N MET A 97 -16.68 -44.76 19.05
CA MET A 97 -16.23 -43.83 20.09
C MET A 97 -15.69 -42.55 19.48
N VAL A 98 -14.85 -42.64 18.43
CA VAL A 98 -14.33 -41.45 17.73
C VAL A 98 -15.46 -40.64 17.09
N ALA A 99 -16.44 -41.30 16.46
CA ALA A 99 -17.60 -40.62 15.89
C ALA A 99 -18.43 -39.88 16.95
N ILE A 100 -18.67 -40.50 18.11
CA ILE A 100 -19.38 -39.87 19.23
C ILE A 100 -18.56 -38.70 19.80
N ILE A 101 -17.23 -38.84 19.95
CA ILE A 101 -16.36 -37.75 20.42
C ILE A 101 -16.41 -36.56 19.45
N TYR A 102 -16.45 -36.80 18.15
CA TYR A 102 -16.57 -35.75 17.14
C TYR A 102 -17.91 -35.00 17.29
N ILE A 103 -19.02 -35.73 17.33
CA ILE A 103 -20.37 -35.17 17.51
C ILE A 103 -20.48 -34.39 18.83
N LEU A 104 -19.89 -34.89 19.91
CA LEU A 104 -19.87 -34.22 21.22
C LEU A 104 -19.09 -32.90 21.19
N LYS A 105 -18.03 -32.80 20.38
CA LYS A 105 -17.34 -31.52 20.16
C LYS A 105 -18.21 -30.51 19.42
N GLU A 106 -19.02 -30.94 18.46
CA GLU A 106 -19.96 -30.06 17.76
C GLU A 106 -21.06 -29.57 18.71
N TYR A 107 -21.66 -30.45 19.51
CA TYR A 107 -22.65 -30.05 20.52
C TYR A 107 -22.08 -29.09 21.59
N LYS A 108 -20.80 -29.23 21.96
CA LYS A 108 -20.13 -28.24 22.83
C LYS A 108 -20.06 -26.86 22.18
N LYS A 109 -19.71 -26.78 20.90
CA LYS A 109 -19.71 -25.49 20.17
C LYS A 109 -21.11 -24.90 20.09
N TYR A 110 -22.12 -25.70 19.81
CA TYR A 110 -23.51 -25.23 19.79
C TYR A 110 -23.97 -24.74 21.16
N LYS A 111 -23.60 -25.43 22.24
CA LYS A 111 -23.86 -24.97 23.62
C LYS A 111 -23.20 -23.62 23.90
N GLU A 112 -21.93 -23.47 23.55
CA GLU A 112 -21.21 -22.20 23.72
C GLU A 112 -21.84 -21.07 22.91
N PHE A 113 -22.23 -21.33 21.67
CA PHE A 113 -22.92 -20.38 20.81
C PHE A 113 -24.28 -19.94 21.39
N LEU A 114 -25.10 -20.89 21.85
CA LEU A 114 -26.38 -20.59 22.49
C LEU A 114 -26.19 -19.79 23.79
N LEU A 115 -25.12 -20.06 24.56
CA LEU A 115 -24.79 -19.25 25.73
C LEU A 115 -24.44 -17.82 25.34
N MET A 116 -23.67 -17.61 24.28
CA MET A 116 -23.30 -16.25 23.81
C MET A 116 -24.52 -15.42 23.38
N LEU A 117 -25.52 -16.05 22.78
CA LEU A 117 -26.76 -15.39 22.36
C LEU A 117 -27.78 -15.25 23.49
N SER A 118 -27.63 -16.01 24.58
CA SER A 118 -28.52 -15.89 25.74
C SER A 118 -28.32 -14.52 26.42
N PRO A 119 -29.39 -13.84 26.84
CA PRO A 119 -29.29 -12.55 27.51
C PRO A 119 -28.32 -12.58 28.72
N PRO A 120 -27.49 -11.54 28.92
CA PRO A 120 -26.49 -11.50 29.99
C PRO A 120 -27.12 -11.64 31.39
N GLU A 121 -28.32 -11.11 31.60
CA GLU A 121 -29.09 -11.25 32.84
C GLU A 121 -29.44 -12.72 33.15
N TRP A 122 -29.76 -13.51 32.12
CA TRP A 122 -30.04 -14.93 32.27
C TRP A 122 -28.76 -15.73 32.54
N GLN A 123 -27.66 -15.39 31.83
CA GLN A 123 -26.35 -16.02 32.07
C GLN A 123 -25.87 -15.79 33.51
N GLU A 124 -26.04 -14.58 34.03
CA GLU A 124 -25.64 -14.23 35.40
C GLU A 124 -26.48 -14.96 36.44
N LYS A 125 -27.80 -15.08 36.22
CA LYS A 125 -28.70 -15.88 37.06
C LYS A 125 -28.32 -17.35 37.08
N GLN A 126 -27.91 -17.93 35.96
CA GLN A 126 -27.42 -19.32 35.90
C GLN A 126 -26.07 -19.49 36.62
N ARG A 127 -25.13 -18.55 36.46
CA ARG A 127 -23.87 -18.54 37.21
C ARG A 127 -24.09 -18.40 38.72
N SER A 128 -25.11 -17.65 39.12
CA SER A 128 -25.51 -17.46 40.52
C SER A 128 -26.11 -18.72 41.13
N LYS A 129 -26.94 -19.46 40.36
CA LYS A 129 -27.49 -20.77 40.76
C LYS A 129 -26.41 -21.86 40.85
N SER A 130 -25.42 -21.84 39.96
CA SER A 130 -24.31 -22.80 39.92
C SER A 130 -23.23 -22.55 40.98
N ARG A 131 -23.28 -21.42 41.70
CA ARG A 131 -22.52 -21.23 42.94
C ARG A 131 -23.30 -21.87 44.10
N PRO A 132 -22.90 -23.05 44.61
CA PRO A 132 -23.51 -23.56 45.82
C PRO A 132 -23.32 -22.56 46.96
N SER A 133 -24.39 -22.36 47.71
CA SER A 133 -24.40 -21.61 48.96
C SER A 133 -23.47 -22.28 49.99
N THR A 134 -22.17 -21.98 49.93
CA THR A 134 -21.21 -22.19 51.02
C THR A 134 -20.74 -20.85 51.55
N VAL A 135 -21.71 -19.98 51.89
CA VAL A 135 -21.50 -18.83 52.77
C VAL A 135 -22.60 -18.83 53.82
N SER A 136 -22.58 -19.86 54.65
CA SER A 136 -23.18 -19.86 55.99
C SER A 136 -22.53 -21.02 56.74
N THR A 137 -22.12 -20.81 58.00
CA THR A 137 -21.37 -21.74 58.87
C THR A 137 -19.82 -21.66 58.83
N TYR A 138 -19.20 -20.48 58.89
CA TYR A 138 -17.85 -20.33 59.49
C TYR A 138 -17.66 -18.92 60.09
N THR A 139 -18.47 -18.56 61.09
CA THR A 139 -18.16 -17.48 62.04
C THR A 139 -18.64 -17.90 63.42
N GLU A 140 -18.10 -18.99 63.95
CA GLU A 140 -18.28 -19.38 65.36
C GLU A 140 -17.27 -20.47 65.75
N ARG A 141 -15.97 -20.19 65.57
CA ARG A 141 -14.89 -20.98 66.19
C ARG A 141 -13.55 -20.25 66.18
N ASP A 142 -13.58 -18.98 66.54
CA ASP A 142 -12.36 -18.16 66.71
C ASP A 142 -12.23 -17.65 68.15
N GLU A 143 -12.48 -18.52 69.13
CA GLU A 143 -12.11 -18.29 70.52
C GLU A 143 -11.82 -19.63 71.22
N LYS A 144 -10.59 -20.15 71.04
CA LYS A 144 -9.87 -21.05 71.99
C LYS A 144 -8.68 -21.70 71.28
N ARG A 145 -7.60 -20.95 71.05
CA ARG A 145 -6.23 -21.52 71.03
C ARG A 145 -5.13 -20.45 71.07
N GLN A 146 -5.22 -19.54 72.04
CA GLN A 146 -4.05 -18.83 72.55
C GLN A 146 -3.93 -19.07 74.05
N LYS A 147 -3.14 -20.10 74.40
CA LYS A 147 -2.38 -20.26 75.65
C LYS A 147 -1.74 -21.65 75.66
N ASN A 148 -0.54 -21.76 75.09
CA ASN A 148 0.63 -22.10 75.89
C ASN A 148 1.92 -21.92 75.08
N LYS A 149 2.81 -21.14 75.69
CA LYS A 149 4.13 -20.74 75.24
C LYS A 149 5.12 -21.89 75.50
N LYS A 150 6.08 -21.98 74.59
CA LYS A 150 7.53 -22.23 74.80
C LYS A 150 7.97 -23.59 75.36
N GLU A 151 8.69 -24.32 74.52
CA GLU A 151 10.07 -24.85 74.66
C GLU A 151 10.33 -25.66 73.38
N GLN A 152 11.45 -25.64 72.66
CA GLN A 152 12.81 -25.18 72.88
C GLN A 152 13.42 -24.74 71.54
N ARG A 153 14.46 -23.93 71.67
CA ARG A 153 15.25 -23.26 70.64
C ARG A 153 16.33 -24.16 70.04
N LYS A 154 16.58 -23.95 68.74
CA LYS A 154 17.89 -23.76 68.06
C LYS A 154 18.93 -24.90 68.08
N LYS A 155 19.51 -25.21 66.90
CA LYS A 155 20.78 -24.64 66.36
C LYS A 155 21.15 -25.25 65.00
N ASP A 156 21.39 -24.37 64.00
CA ASP A 156 22.65 -24.13 63.24
C ASP A 156 22.96 -25.18 62.15
N ILE A 157 23.03 -24.87 60.84
CA ILE A 157 23.88 -23.96 60.02
C ILE A 157 25.32 -24.48 59.80
N GLY A 158 25.69 -24.61 58.50
CA GLY A 158 27.05 -24.77 57.94
C GLY A 158 27.36 -26.21 57.49
N GLU A 159 28.01 -26.57 56.39
CA GLU A 159 28.87 -25.93 55.38
C GLU A 159 28.94 -26.90 54.15
N ARG A 160 28.89 -26.46 52.89
CA ARG A 160 30.00 -26.06 51.98
C ARG A 160 30.83 -27.23 51.35
N ARG A 161 31.02 -27.09 50.02
CA ARG A 161 32.07 -27.65 49.11
C ARG A 161 31.80 -29.02 48.49
N VAL A 162 31.64 -29.18 47.16
CA VAL A 162 32.50 -28.91 45.98
C VAL A 162 33.44 -30.09 45.62
N ALA A 163 33.16 -30.64 44.43
CA ALA A 163 34.04 -31.21 43.39
C ALA A 163 34.95 -32.42 43.65
N ARG A 164 34.72 -33.45 42.81
CA ARG A 164 35.64 -34.11 41.86
C ARG A 164 34.85 -35.30 41.27
N GLY A 165 34.65 -35.48 39.96
CA GLY A 165 35.56 -35.29 38.84
C GLY A 165 36.17 -36.66 38.50
N PHE A 166 35.86 -37.23 37.34
CA PHE A 166 36.81 -37.92 36.44
C PHE A 166 36.10 -38.34 35.13
N LEU A 167 36.56 -37.73 34.04
CA LEU A 167 36.43 -38.23 32.66
C LEU A 167 37.60 -39.19 32.42
N SER A 168 37.44 -40.21 31.58
CA SER A 168 38.23 -40.36 30.34
C SER A 168 38.00 -41.72 29.65
N SER A 169 37.61 -41.62 28.38
CA SER A 169 38.10 -42.35 27.19
C SER A 169 38.25 -43.87 27.20
N GLN A 170 37.59 -44.52 26.24
CA GLN A 170 38.33 -45.09 25.10
C GLN A 170 37.43 -45.35 23.89
N GLU A 171 37.86 -44.84 22.74
CA GLU A 171 37.41 -45.22 21.40
C GLU A 171 38.08 -46.52 20.96
N ALA A 172 37.35 -47.37 20.21
CA ALA A 172 37.90 -48.12 19.09
C ALA A 172 36.78 -48.60 18.14
N ARG A 173 37.12 -48.63 16.85
CA ARG A 173 36.24 -48.68 15.67
C ARG A 173 35.84 -50.09 15.22
N ALA A 174 34.76 -50.07 14.42
CA ALA A 174 34.46 -50.91 13.25
C ALA A 174 33.95 -52.36 13.45
N SER A 175 32.66 -52.58 13.17
CA SER A 175 32.21 -53.03 11.83
C SER A 175 30.72 -53.41 11.82
N SER A 176 30.04 -52.90 10.79
CA SER A 176 29.01 -53.55 9.97
C SER A 176 28.17 -54.66 10.61
N ARG A 177 26.87 -54.37 10.79
CA ARG A 177 25.77 -55.23 10.29
C ARG A 177 24.44 -54.47 10.36
N GLN A 178 23.75 -54.43 9.21
CA GLN A 178 22.36 -54.03 9.06
C GLN A 178 21.47 -54.77 10.06
N SER A 179 20.62 -54.03 10.77
CA SER A 179 19.37 -54.59 11.26
C SER A 179 18.31 -53.51 11.43
N VAL A 180 17.21 -53.76 10.74
CA VAL A 180 15.90 -53.09 10.72
C VAL A 180 15.50 -52.47 12.06
N LYS A 181 15.31 -51.15 12.07
CA LYS A 181 14.81 -50.37 13.19
C LYS A 181 13.28 -50.24 13.07
N SER A 182 12.54 -51.17 13.68
CA SER A 182 11.11 -50.99 13.94
C SER A 182 10.95 -50.08 15.16
N SER A 183 10.46 -48.87 14.89
CA SER A 183 10.11 -47.87 15.90
C SER A 183 8.85 -48.33 16.64
N HIS A 184 9.00 -48.85 17.86
CA HIS A 184 7.90 -48.97 18.80
C HIS A 184 7.76 -47.65 19.57
N GLN A 185 6.97 -46.73 19.01
CA GLN A 185 6.37 -45.65 19.78
C GLN A 185 5.28 -46.25 20.67
N SER A 186 5.63 -46.50 21.94
CA SER A 186 4.67 -46.76 23.01
C SER A 186 3.98 -45.44 23.35
N SER A 187 2.84 -45.19 22.73
CA SER A 187 1.90 -44.17 23.17
C SER A 187 1.23 -44.67 24.46
N LYS A 188 1.65 -44.08 25.59
CA LYS A 188 0.93 -44.15 26.86
C LYS A 188 -0.49 -43.63 26.65
N ILE A 189 -1.44 -44.54 26.52
CA ILE A 189 -2.86 -44.25 26.64
C ILE A 189 -3.14 -44.19 28.13
N SER A 190 -3.16 -42.97 28.67
CA SER A 190 -3.69 -42.71 30.00
C SER A 190 -5.18 -43.04 30.00
N ALA A 191 -5.57 -44.06 30.76
CA ALA A 191 -6.97 -44.37 31.04
C ALA A 191 -7.63 -43.15 31.72
N PRO A 192 -8.78 -42.66 31.21
CA PRO A 192 -9.57 -41.69 31.94
C PRO A 192 -10.17 -42.39 33.16
N GLY A 193 -9.83 -41.91 34.35
CA GLY A 193 -10.47 -42.30 35.59
C GLY A 193 -11.98 -42.08 35.48
N THR A 194 -12.73 -43.13 35.76
CA THR A 194 -14.17 -43.09 35.99
C THR A 194 -14.41 -42.39 37.32
N ASP A 195 -14.51 -41.07 37.28
CA ASP A 195 -15.15 -40.29 38.35
C ASP A 195 -16.61 -40.07 37.91
N SER A 196 -17.41 -41.12 38.13
CA SER A 196 -18.85 -41.12 37.86
C SER A 196 -19.58 -40.58 39.09
N SER A 197 -19.45 -39.28 39.33
CA SER A 197 -20.28 -38.56 40.29
C SER A 197 -20.28 -37.08 39.98
N ASP A 198 -21.04 -36.66 38.97
CA ASP A 198 -21.83 -35.43 39.08
C ASP A 198 -22.81 -35.24 37.91
N CYS A 199 -23.99 -34.72 38.26
CA CYS A 199 -24.96 -34.01 37.41
C CYS A 199 -25.92 -34.84 36.52
N GLU A 200 -26.91 -35.47 37.15
CA GLU A 200 -28.30 -35.44 36.66
C GLU A 200 -28.87 -34.03 36.93
N ASP A 201 -28.35 -33.02 36.25
CA ASP A 201 -28.98 -31.69 36.25
C ASP A 201 -29.08 -31.27 34.79
N ASP A 202 -30.29 -31.42 34.25
CA ASP A 202 -30.61 -31.10 32.86
C ASP A 202 -30.29 -29.61 32.66
N PRO A 203 -29.30 -29.24 31.83
CA PRO A 203 -28.87 -27.86 31.74
C PRO A 203 -30.01 -27.00 31.20
N GLU A 204 -30.62 -26.18 32.06
CA GLU A 204 -31.64 -25.20 31.67
C GLU A 204 -31.11 -24.39 30.48
N MET A 205 -31.71 -24.57 29.29
CA MET A 205 -31.40 -23.79 28.09
C MET A 205 -32.34 -22.58 28.02
N PHE A 206 -31.81 -21.43 27.59
CA PHE A 206 -32.62 -20.22 27.39
C PHE A 206 -33.58 -20.38 26.21
N PHE A 207 -33.07 -20.89 25.08
CA PHE A 207 -33.84 -21.20 23.89
C PHE A 207 -34.48 -22.57 24.05
N LYS A 208 -35.82 -22.63 24.05
CA LYS A 208 -36.58 -23.87 24.19
C LYS A 208 -37.03 -24.41 22.84
N GLU A 209 -37.31 -23.50 21.90
CA GLU A 209 -37.68 -23.84 20.53
C GLU A 209 -36.61 -23.32 19.55
N PRO A 210 -36.28 -24.07 18.49
CA PRO A 210 -35.34 -23.58 17.46
C PRO A 210 -35.79 -22.26 16.81
N GLN A 211 -37.11 -22.00 16.80
CA GLN A 211 -37.68 -20.78 16.27
C GLN A 211 -37.30 -19.54 17.09
N ASP A 212 -37.09 -19.67 18.40
CA ASP A 212 -36.67 -18.57 19.27
C ASP A 212 -35.31 -17.99 18.83
N LEU A 213 -34.39 -18.88 18.44
CA LEU A 213 -33.08 -18.49 17.94
C LEU A 213 -33.17 -17.82 16.56
N LEU A 214 -33.99 -18.38 15.67
CA LEU A 214 -34.20 -17.81 14.33
C LEU A 214 -34.84 -16.43 14.41
N ASN A 215 -35.85 -16.25 15.27
CA ASN A 215 -36.49 -14.96 15.50
C ASN A 215 -35.49 -13.93 16.04
N LEU A 216 -34.63 -14.31 16.99
CA LEU A 216 -33.55 -13.44 17.49
C LEU A 216 -32.57 -13.05 16.38
N MET A 217 -32.18 -14.00 15.52
CA MET A 217 -31.31 -13.71 14.38
C MET A 217 -31.97 -12.75 13.40
N THR A 218 -33.25 -12.94 13.07
CA THR A 218 -34.00 -12.03 12.20
C THR A 218 -34.15 -10.64 12.81
N GLU A 219 -34.40 -10.54 14.12
CA GLU A 219 -34.43 -9.25 14.82
C GLU A 219 -33.07 -8.54 14.77
N LEU A 220 -31.97 -9.27 15.00
CA LEU A 220 -30.62 -8.73 14.89
C LEU A 220 -30.29 -8.31 13.45
N GLU A 221 -30.74 -9.06 12.44
CA GLU A 221 -30.61 -8.70 11.03
C GLU A 221 -31.38 -7.41 10.72
N GLU A 222 -32.63 -7.29 11.19
CA GLU A 222 -33.44 -6.08 11.04
C GLU A 222 -32.80 -4.87 11.75
N GLN A 223 -32.32 -5.04 12.97
CA GLN A 223 -31.60 -3.99 13.71
C GLN A 223 -30.31 -3.57 12.99
N ASN A 224 -29.53 -4.53 12.48
CA ASN A 224 -28.33 -4.24 11.71
C ASN A 224 -28.65 -3.50 10.41
N LEU A 225 -29.69 -3.92 9.68
CA LEU A 225 -30.15 -3.23 8.48
C LEU A 225 -30.63 -1.81 8.79
N SER A 226 -31.39 -1.63 9.88
CA SER A 226 -31.83 -0.32 10.35
C SER A 226 -30.65 0.58 10.71
N LEU A 227 -29.63 0.04 11.39
CA LEU A 227 -28.42 0.78 11.73
C LEU A 227 -27.63 1.19 10.49
N ILE A 228 -27.50 0.29 9.51
CA ILE A 228 -26.84 0.58 8.23
C ILE A 228 -27.59 1.67 7.47
N GLN A 229 -28.92 1.58 7.42
CA GLN A 229 -29.76 2.58 6.77
C GLN A 229 -29.64 3.94 7.47
N ASN A 230 -29.75 3.99 8.79
CA ASN A 230 -29.58 5.21 9.57
C ASN A 230 -28.19 5.83 9.38
N THR A 231 -27.14 5.01 9.38
CA THR A 231 -25.76 5.47 9.12
C THR A 231 -25.64 6.09 7.72
N ARG A 232 -26.26 5.47 6.72
CA ARG A 232 -26.25 5.99 5.35
C ARG A 232 -27.04 7.30 5.21
N GLU A 233 -28.22 7.37 5.82
CA GLU A 233 -29.06 8.58 5.81
C GLU A 233 -28.38 9.74 6.53
N THR A 234 -27.77 9.48 7.69
CA THR A 234 -27.01 10.48 8.44
C THR A 234 -25.74 10.92 7.72
N GLU A 235 -25.03 10.00 7.04
CA GLU A 235 -23.89 10.32 6.18
C GLU A 235 -24.30 11.21 5.00
N GLN A 236 -25.41 10.90 4.33
CA GLN A 236 -25.94 11.74 3.24
C GLN A 236 -26.30 13.14 3.75
N ALA A 237 -27.04 13.24 4.87
CA ALA A 237 -27.40 14.52 5.46
C ALA A 237 -26.18 15.36 5.87
N LEU A 238 -25.13 14.70 6.38
CA LEU A 238 -23.86 15.36 6.70
C LEU A 238 -23.16 15.89 5.45
N GLU A 239 -23.17 15.12 4.36
CA GLU A 239 -22.56 15.53 3.09
C GLU A 239 -23.32 16.69 2.45
N GLU A 240 -24.66 16.67 2.46
CA GLU A 240 -25.50 17.80 2.04
C GLU A 240 -25.21 19.06 2.88
N PHE A 241 -25.10 18.91 4.21
CA PHE A 241 -24.74 20.01 5.11
C PHE A 241 -23.35 20.58 4.79
N ARG A 242 -22.36 19.72 4.51
CA ARG A 242 -21.00 20.14 4.10
C ARG A 242 -21.02 20.92 2.80
N GLN A 243 -21.76 20.44 1.79
CA GLN A 243 -21.88 21.13 0.50
C GLN A 243 -22.53 22.49 0.66
N ASN A 244 -23.61 22.59 1.45
CA ASN A 244 -24.27 23.85 1.73
C ASN A 244 -23.36 24.83 2.51
N ALA A 245 -22.59 24.33 3.49
CA ALA A 245 -21.61 25.13 4.22
C ALA A 245 -20.49 25.63 3.30
N GLU A 246 -20.01 24.81 2.38
CA GLU A 246 -18.98 25.23 1.41
C GLU A 246 -19.52 26.26 0.41
N LEU A 247 -20.74 26.08 -0.08
CA LEU A 247 -21.42 27.05 -0.94
C LEU A 247 -21.60 28.39 -0.21
N THR A 248 -22.09 28.35 1.03
CA THR A 248 -22.26 29.55 1.86
C THR A 248 -20.92 30.26 2.09
N ARG A 249 -19.86 29.50 2.39
CA ARG A 249 -18.50 30.04 2.53
C ARG A 249 -18.01 30.71 1.25
N LYS A 250 -18.23 30.10 0.08
CA LYS A 250 -17.85 30.69 -1.22
C LYS A 250 -18.60 31.99 -1.49
N ASN A 251 -19.91 32.02 -1.22
CA ASN A 251 -20.71 33.25 -1.36
C ASN A 251 -20.20 34.36 -0.45
N MET A 252 -20.01 34.06 0.84
CA MET A 252 -19.44 35.03 1.81
C MET A 252 -18.04 35.50 1.40
N GLU A 253 -17.19 34.63 0.86
CA GLU A 253 -15.86 35.00 0.38
C GLU A 253 -15.95 35.93 -0.84
N SER A 254 -16.90 35.69 -1.75
CA SER A 254 -17.13 36.56 -2.90
C SER A 254 -17.69 37.93 -2.50
N GLU A 255 -18.64 37.98 -1.57
CA GLU A 255 -19.17 39.22 -1.00
C GLU A 255 -18.09 40.00 -0.26
N SER A 256 -17.23 39.31 0.51
CA SER A 256 -16.10 39.94 1.18
C SER A 256 -15.09 40.53 0.20
N LYS A 257 -14.85 39.87 -0.95
CA LYS A 257 -13.99 40.41 -2.02
C LYS A 257 -14.60 41.65 -2.64
N GLN A 258 -15.90 41.62 -2.97
CA GLN A 258 -16.61 42.77 -3.52
C GLN A 258 -16.61 43.96 -2.55
N LEU A 259 -16.85 43.74 -1.25
CA LEU A 259 -16.78 44.78 -0.24
C LEU A 259 -15.36 45.37 -0.13
N LYS A 260 -14.33 44.54 -0.23
CA LYS A 260 -12.94 45.01 -0.21
C LYS A 260 -12.62 45.88 -1.44
N GLU A 261 -13.04 45.45 -2.63
CA GLU A 261 -12.92 46.24 -3.86
C GLU A 261 -13.64 47.59 -3.74
N GLN A 262 -14.85 47.61 -3.17
CA GLN A 262 -15.57 48.86 -2.91
C GLN A 262 -14.82 49.78 -1.93
N ILE A 263 -14.24 49.22 -0.86
CA ILE A 263 -13.41 49.97 0.08
C ILE A 263 -12.19 50.57 -0.62
N ASP A 264 -11.51 49.79 -1.46
CA ASP A 264 -10.32 50.25 -2.19
C ASP A 264 -10.68 51.39 -3.15
N ILE A 265 -11.78 51.26 -3.90
CA ILE A 265 -12.29 52.31 -4.80
C ILE A 265 -12.67 53.58 -4.02
N MET A 266 -13.38 53.44 -2.88
CA MET A 266 -13.72 54.59 -2.05
C MET A 266 -12.48 55.25 -1.45
N THR A 267 -11.49 54.47 -1.04
CA THR A 267 -10.23 54.98 -0.49
C THR A 267 -9.45 55.77 -1.54
N ASP A 268 -9.38 55.25 -2.78
CA ASP A 268 -8.77 55.96 -3.91
C ASP A 268 -9.53 57.26 -4.27
N ASN A 269 -10.86 57.23 -4.30
CA ASN A 269 -11.68 58.42 -4.50
C ASN A 269 -11.42 59.48 -3.41
N ILE A 270 -11.38 59.07 -2.14
CA ILE A 270 -11.07 59.96 -1.01
C ILE A 270 -9.67 60.56 -1.18
N GLN A 271 -8.69 59.76 -1.60
CA GLN A 271 -7.32 60.22 -1.81
C GLN A 271 -7.26 61.25 -2.95
N ARG A 272 -7.91 60.96 -4.09
CA ARG A 272 -8.01 61.91 -5.21
C ARG A 272 -8.72 63.21 -4.84
N GLU A 273 -9.78 63.16 -4.03
CA GLU A 273 -10.43 64.38 -3.55
C GLU A 273 -9.56 65.15 -2.55
N LYS A 274 -8.81 64.46 -1.68
CA LYS A 274 -7.84 65.11 -0.80
C LYS A 274 -6.74 65.82 -1.58
N GLU A 275 -6.22 65.18 -2.63
CA GLU A 275 -5.23 65.77 -3.54
C GLU A 275 -5.80 67.00 -4.26
N ARG A 276 -7.01 66.90 -4.85
CA ARG A 276 -7.67 68.06 -5.46
C ARG A 276 -7.94 69.18 -4.45
N ALA A 277 -8.37 68.85 -3.24
CA ALA A 277 -8.59 69.85 -2.19
C ALA A 277 -7.28 70.57 -1.84
N ALA A 278 -6.17 69.84 -1.72
CA ALA A 278 -4.85 70.42 -1.48
C ALA A 278 -4.37 71.28 -2.67
N GLU A 279 -4.59 70.84 -3.91
CA GLU A 279 -4.29 71.63 -5.11
C GLU A 279 -5.10 72.92 -5.17
N LEU A 280 -6.41 72.84 -4.89
CA LEU A 280 -7.29 74.00 -4.87
C LEU A 280 -6.91 74.96 -3.74
N GLU A 281 -6.53 74.45 -2.57
CA GLU A 281 -6.03 75.27 -1.47
C GLU A 281 -4.74 76.01 -1.88
N MET A 282 -3.81 75.33 -2.56
CA MET A 282 -2.62 75.97 -3.11
C MET A 282 -2.95 77.02 -4.17
N LYS A 283 -3.86 76.75 -5.10
CA LYS A 283 -4.32 77.72 -6.10
C LYS A 283 -5.01 78.92 -5.45
N ALA A 284 -5.87 78.71 -4.45
CA ALA A 284 -6.52 79.77 -3.72
C ALA A 284 -5.51 80.65 -2.98
N LYS A 285 -4.48 80.03 -2.36
CA LYS A 285 -3.36 80.76 -1.75
C LYS A 285 -2.59 81.58 -2.80
N LEU A 286 -2.29 81.01 -3.97
CA LEU A 286 -1.62 81.71 -5.06
C LEU A 286 -2.45 82.91 -5.55
N ILE A 287 -3.75 82.72 -5.80
CA ILE A 287 -4.68 83.79 -6.21
C ILE A 287 -4.83 84.86 -5.12
N SER A 288 -4.80 84.48 -3.83
CA SER A 288 -4.85 85.45 -2.74
C SER A 288 -3.53 86.24 -2.58
N PHE A 289 -2.41 85.65 -2.98
CA PHE A 289 -1.08 86.26 -2.89
C PHE A 289 -0.80 87.15 -4.11
N GLU A 290 -1.22 86.70 -5.28
CA GLU A 290 -1.20 87.45 -6.53
C GLU A 290 -2.44 88.34 -6.56
N GLN A 291 -2.30 89.57 -6.06
CA GLN A 291 -3.33 90.60 -6.13
C GLN A 291 -3.70 90.86 -7.61
N TYR A 292 -4.59 90.03 -8.17
CA TYR A 292 -5.24 90.28 -9.45
C TYR A 292 -6.07 91.53 -9.28
N LYS A 293 -5.53 92.65 -9.74
CA LYS A 293 -6.22 93.91 -9.77
C LYS A 293 -7.41 93.75 -10.72
N PRO A 294 -8.66 94.01 -10.27
CA PRO A 294 -9.83 93.95 -11.16
C PRO A 294 -9.62 94.83 -12.41
N GLU A 295 -8.83 95.89 -12.28
CA GLU A 295 -8.45 96.79 -13.39
C GLU A 295 -7.64 96.11 -14.50
N ASP A 296 -6.91 95.03 -14.24
CA ASP A 296 -6.14 94.31 -15.27
C ASP A 296 -6.99 93.24 -15.96
N GLN A 297 -8.02 92.70 -15.30
CA GLN A 297 -9.04 91.84 -15.92
C GLN A 297 -9.96 92.65 -16.84
N ASP A 298 -10.41 93.82 -16.40
CA ASP A 298 -11.26 94.71 -17.21
C ASP A 298 -10.54 95.15 -18.49
N LYS A 299 -9.27 95.53 -18.42
CA LYS A 299 -8.46 95.84 -19.62
C LYS A 299 -8.32 94.67 -20.58
N ALA A 300 -8.17 93.45 -20.07
CA ALA A 300 -8.05 92.25 -20.90
C ALA A 300 -9.40 91.92 -21.58
N LEU A 301 -10.51 92.11 -20.86
CA LEU A 301 -11.86 91.97 -21.40
C LEU A 301 -12.16 93.03 -22.46
N ASP A 302 -11.75 94.27 -22.25
CA ASP A 302 -11.88 95.36 -23.22
C ASP A 302 -11.07 95.06 -24.50
N ALA A 303 -9.81 94.63 -24.35
CA ALA A 303 -8.97 94.25 -25.48
C ALA A 303 -9.56 93.08 -26.28
N LEU A 304 -10.13 92.09 -25.60
CA LEU A 304 -10.82 90.98 -26.25
C LEU A 304 -12.09 91.46 -26.96
N SER A 305 -12.86 92.36 -26.34
CA SER A 305 -14.08 92.95 -26.92
C SER A 305 -13.77 93.67 -28.22
N CYS A 306 -12.73 94.52 -28.24
CA CYS A 306 -12.26 95.17 -29.47
C CYS A 306 -11.85 94.14 -30.53
N LYS A 307 -11.21 93.04 -30.13
CA LYS A 307 -10.78 92.03 -31.10
C LYS A 307 -11.95 91.26 -31.72
N VAL A 308 -12.98 90.96 -30.92
CA VAL A 308 -14.22 90.35 -31.40
C VAL A 308 -14.93 91.27 -32.39
N GLU A 309 -14.97 92.57 -32.11
CA GLU A 309 -15.53 93.57 -33.02
C GLU A 309 -14.79 93.61 -34.37
N GLU A 310 -13.46 93.63 -34.35
CA GLU A 310 -12.63 93.57 -35.56
C GLU A 310 -12.95 92.34 -36.41
N VAL A 311 -13.00 91.16 -35.78
CA VAL A 311 -13.27 89.89 -36.49
C VAL A 311 -14.70 89.86 -37.02
N TYR A 312 -15.68 90.36 -36.26
CA TYR A 312 -17.07 90.46 -36.70
C TYR A 312 -17.19 91.33 -37.96
N HIS A 313 -16.54 92.50 -37.97
CA HIS A 313 -16.54 93.40 -39.12
C HIS A 313 -15.88 92.76 -40.35
N CYS A 314 -14.78 92.03 -40.16
CA CYS A 314 -14.10 91.31 -41.26
C CYS A 314 -14.93 90.14 -41.83
N CYS A 315 -15.61 89.37 -40.99
CA CYS A 315 -16.22 88.09 -41.40
C CYS A 315 -17.71 88.17 -41.74
N VAL A 316 -18.46 89.06 -41.07
CA VAL A 316 -19.92 89.16 -41.18
C VAL A 316 -20.36 90.49 -41.82
N GLY A 317 -19.62 91.58 -41.56
CA GLY A 317 -19.87 92.93 -42.11
C GLY A 317 -20.48 93.91 -41.09
N GLU A 318 -20.49 95.20 -41.43
CA GLU A 318 -21.03 96.25 -40.55
C GLU A 318 -22.55 96.14 -40.41
N THR A 319 -23.03 96.05 -39.16
CA THR A 319 -24.45 96.12 -38.82
C THR A 319 -24.66 97.38 -37.97
N GLU A 320 -25.61 98.25 -38.32
CA GLU A 320 -25.88 99.52 -37.61
C GLU A 320 -26.52 99.35 -36.21
N ALA A 321 -26.60 98.11 -35.71
CA ALA A 321 -27.17 97.80 -34.40
C ALA A 321 -26.05 97.63 -33.36
N ASN A 322 -26.26 98.19 -32.17
CA ASN A 322 -25.41 97.94 -31.00
C ASN A 322 -25.55 96.48 -30.56
N LEU A 323 -24.78 95.59 -31.20
CA LEU A 323 -24.73 94.17 -30.87
C LEU A 323 -23.90 93.97 -29.60
N THR A 324 -24.32 93.03 -28.77
CA THR A 324 -23.51 92.60 -27.61
C THR A 324 -22.36 91.72 -28.10
N ILE A 325 -21.21 91.71 -27.41
CA ILE A 325 -20.04 90.86 -27.73
C ILE A 325 -20.45 89.38 -27.92
N LEU A 326 -21.32 88.86 -27.05
CA LEU A 326 -21.84 87.48 -27.18
C LEU A 326 -22.62 87.28 -28.48
N GLN A 327 -23.41 88.26 -28.91
CA GLN A 327 -24.17 88.19 -30.16
C GLN A 327 -23.24 88.25 -31.38
N MET A 328 -22.18 89.08 -31.32
CA MET A 328 -21.13 89.11 -32.35
C MET A 328 -20.41 87.76 -32.44
N LEU A 329 -20.04 87.17 -31.31
CA LEU A 329 -19.44 85.84 -31.26
C LEU A 329 -20.36 84.76 -31.83
N THR A 330 -21.65 84.75 -31.46
CA THR A 330 -22.61 83.79 -32.03
C THR A 330 -22.76 83.94 -33.54
N ALA A 331 -22.73 85.16 -34.06
CA ALA A 331 -22.77 85.41 -35.50
C ALA A 331 -21.49 84.97 -36.22
N ILE A 332 -20.31 85.22 -35.61
CA ILE A 332 -19.03 84.71 -36.11
C ILE A 332 -19.03 83.17 -36.11
N GLU A 333 -19.50 82.55 -35.03
CA GLU A 333 -19.57 81.09 -34.88
C GLU A 333 -20.50 80.48 -35.93
N LYS A 334 -21.68 81.06 -36.13
CA LYS A 334 -22.59 80.65 -37.20
C LYS A 334 -21.92 80.77 -38.57
N LYS A 335 -21.22 81.89 -38.83
CA LYS A 335 -20.53 82.10 -40.11
C LYS A 335 -19.40 81.10 -40.31
N LEU A 336 -18.66 80.78 -39.25
CA LEU A 336 -17.61 79.77 -39.25
C LEU A 336 -18.18 78.38 -39.55
N GLY A 337 -19.30 78.03 -38.91
CA GLY A 337 -20.03 76.78 -39.17
C GLY A 337 -20.46 76.66 -40.64
N GLU A 338 -21.06 77.70 -41.20
CA GLU A 338 -21.42 77.76 -42.63
C GLU A 338 -20.18 77.56 -43.52
N LEU A 339 -19.05 78.19 -43.20
CA LEU A 339 -17.81 78.04 -43.98
C LEU A 339 -17.21 76.64 -43.89
N LEU A 340 -17.27 76.01 -42.71
CA LEU A 340 -16.80 74.64 -42.51
C LEU A 340 -17.69 73.63 -43.23
N GLU A 341 -19.01 73.76 -43.15
CA GLU A 341 -19.94 72.94 -43.94
C GLU A 341 -19.69 73.11 -45.44
N ASN A 342 -19.51 74.35 -45.90
CA ASN A 342 -19.15 74.61 -47.30
C ASN A 342 -17.81 73.98 -47.69
N ALA A 343 -16.85 73.88 -46.77
CA ALA A 343 -15.55 73.23 -46.99
C ALA A 343 -15.67 71.70 -47.04
N ASP A 344 -16.50 71.09 -46.19
CA ASP A 344 -16.74 69.65 -46.16
C ASP A 344 -17.59 69.18 -47.36
N MET A 345 -18.50 70.03 -47.84
CA MET A 345 -19.32 69.77 -49.02
C MET A 345 -18.56 69.95 -50.34
N ILE A 346 -17.29 70.37 -50.32
CA ILE A 346 -16.47 70.45 -51.53
C ILE A 346 -16.29 69.03 -52.10
N PRO A 347 -16.78 68.75 -53.34
CA PRO A 347 -16.63 67.43 -53.93
C PRO A 347 -15.17 67.01 -54.04
N LYS A 348 -14.87 65.75 -53.71
CA LYS A 348 -13.52 65.16 -53.80
C LYS A 348 -12.88 65.33 -55.18
N ASP A 349 -13.69 65.33 -56.24
CA ASP A 349 -13.25 65.54 -57.62
C ASP A 349 -12.71 66.97 -57.84
N GLN A 350 -13.41 67.99 -57.34
CA GLN A 350 -12.96 69.38 -57.40
C GLN A 350 -11.67 69.58 -56.59
N MET A 351 -11.58 68.95 -55.42
CA MET A 351 -10.38 69.00 -54.57
C MET A 351 -9.17 68.34 -55.26
N SER A 352 -9.36 67.18 -55.88
CA SER A 352 -8.32 66.48 -56.68
C SER A 352 -7.86 67.31 -57.89
N ILE A 353 -8.78 67.99 -58.58
CA ILE A 353 -8.46 68.90 -59.69
C ILE A 353 -7.64 70.10 -59.19
N ALA A 354 -8.05 70.71 -58.07
CA ALA A 354 -7.34 71.83 -57.45
C ALA A 354 -5.94 71.45 -56.96
N GLU A 355 -5.79 70.27 -56.33
CA GLU A 355 -4.50 69.74 -55.87
C GLU A 355 -3.56 69.49 -57.07
N ARG A 356 -4.05 68.83 -58.13
CA ARG A 356 -3.27 68.64 -59.36
C ARG A 356 -2.88 69.97 -60.02
N ALA A 357 -3.77 70.97 -59.98
CA ALA A 357 -3.48 72.30 -60.51
C ALA A 357 -2.38 73.01 -59.68
N LYS A 358 -2.47 72.99 -58.35
CA LYS A 358 -1.47 73.57 -57.45
C LYS A 358 -0.11 72.87 -57.55
N GLU A 359 -0.11 71.55 -57.64
CA GLU A 359 1.13 70.78 -57.83
C GLU A 359 1.73 71.02 -59.22
N LYS A 360 0.91 71.17 -60.26
CA LYS A 360 1.37 71.58 -61.61
C LYS A 360 1.95 72.99 -61.61
N GLU A 361 1.31 73.94 -60.93
CA GLU A 361 1.78 75.32 -60.74
C GLU A 361 3.13 75.34 -60.02
N ARG A 362 3.26 74.60 -58.91
CA ARG A 362 4.51 74.46 -58.15
C ARG A 362 5.63 73.89 -59.01
N ARG A 363 5.37 72.83 -59.77
CA ARG A 363 6.35 72.24 -60.71
C ARG A 363 6.74 73.19 -61.83
N MET A 364 5.80 74.01 -62.32
CA MET A 364 6.07 75.03 -63.33
C MET A 364 6.98 76.12 -62.75
N ARG A 365 6.64 76.69 -61.59
CA ARG A 365 7.47 77.69 -60.90
C ARG A 365 8.91 77.21 -60.66
N LEU A 366 9.09 75.97 -60.19
CA LEU A 366 10.43 75.40 -59.99
C LEU A 366 11.21 75.21 -61.30
N ARG A 367 10.54 74.85 -62.40
CA ARG A 367 11.18 74.71 -63.71
C ARG A 367 11.56 76.08 -64.27
N ASP A 368 10.67 77.05 -64.19
CA ASP A 368 10.91 78.41 -64.67
C ASP A 368 12.04 79.07 -63.89
N GLU A 369 12.08 78.90 -62.56
CA GLU A 369 13.17 79.38 -61.72
C GLU A 369 14.51 78.72 -62.09
N LYS A 370 14.52 77.40 -62.35
CA LYS A 370 15.72 76.68 -62.80
C LYS A 370 16.21 77.14 -64.18
N ILE A 371 15.29 77.31 -65.14
CA ILE A 371 15.61 77.81 -66.49
C ILE A 371 16.13 79.23 -66.41
N TYR A 372 15.48 80.10 -65.61
CA TYR A 372 15.90 81.47 -65.40
C TYR A 372 17.32 81.56 -64.82
N LEU A 373 17.64 80.75 -63.81
CA LEU A 373 18.98 80.66 -63.24
C LEU A 373 20.00 80.16 -64.28
N GLN A 374 19.66 79.17 -65.10
CA GLN A 374 20.52 78.67 -66.18
C GLN A 374 20.75 79.73 -67.27
N MET A 375 19.71 80.43 -67.70
CA MET A 375 19.82 81.53 -68.67
C MET A 375 20.68 82.66 -68.12
N LYS A 376 20.48 83.08 -66.87
CA LYS A 376 21.30 84.11 -66.22
C LYS A 376 22.77 83.69 -66.13
N GLN A 377 23.05 82.43 -65.77
CA GLN A 377 24.41 81.91 -65.78
C GLN A 377 25.01 81.86 -67.18
N GLN A 378 24.24 81.47 -68.19
CA GLN A 378 24.70 81.44 -69.59
C GLN A 378 24.95 82.85 -70.12
N GLU A 379 24.07 83.80 -69.84
CA GLU A 379 24.22 85.21 -70.18
C GLU A 379 25.43 85.82 -69.48
N GLU A 380 25.65 85.54 -68.19
CA GLU A 380 26.85 85.99 -67.47
C GLU A 380 28.12 85.41 -68.10
N ARG A 381 28.11 84.13 -68.50
CA ARG A 381 29.22 83.52 -69.23
C ARG A 381 29.45 84.18 -70.58
N GLN A 382 28.39 84.44 -71.36
CA GLN A 382 28.46 85.12 -72.65
C GLN A 382 28.97 86.55 -72.50
N LYS A 383 28.45 87.31 -71.52
CA LYS A 383 28.89 88.67 -71.21
C LYS A 383 30.35 88.69 -70.79
N LYS A 384 30.78 87.78 -69.92
CA LYS A 384 32.18 87.67 -69.49
C LYS A 384 33.10 87.22 -70.64
N ALA A 385 32.62 86.40 -71.57
CA ALA A 385 33.35 86.04 -72.78
C ALA A 385 33.47 87.23 -73.76
N LEU A 386 32.37 87.97 -73.98
CA LEU A 386 32.37 89.21 -74.76
C LEU A 386 33.29 90.25 -74.15
N GLU A 387 33.23 90.48 -72.85
CA GLU A 387 34.12 91.38 -72.12
C GLU A 387 35.57 90.94 -72.25
N ARG A 388 35.88 89.63 -72.15
CA ARG A 388 37.23 89.12 -72.43
C ARG A 388 37.69 89.36 -73.87
N SER A 389 36.77 89.32 -74.85
CA SER A 389 37.09 89.58 -76.25
C SER A 389 37.22 91.08 -76.59
N GLN A 390 36.44 91.94 -75.93
CA GLN A 390 36.46 93.40 -76.07
C GLN A 390 37.56 94.05 -75.22
N ALA A 391 37.94 93.42 -74.10
CA ALA A 391 39.04 93.86 -73.29
C ALA A 391 40.28 93.92 -74.18
N GLN A 392 40.85 95.13 -74.28
CA GLN A 392 42.06 95.34 -75.04
C GLN A 392 43.10 94.31 -74.59
N ILE A 393 43.57 93.51 -75.56
CA ILE A 393 44.65 92.55 -75.35
C ILE A 393 45.84 93.36 -74.83
N LYS A 394 46.03 93.37 -73.51
CA LYS A 394 47.15 94.03 -72.85
C LYS A 394 48.40 93.31 -73.32
N LYS A 395 49.07 93.89 -74.32
CA LYS A 395 50.38 93.44 -74.77
C LYS A 395 51.31 93.55 -73.58
N THR A 396 51.63 92.43 -72.94
CA THR A 396 52.65 92.41 -71.90
C THR A 396 53.97 92.79 -72.57
N SER A 397 54.40 94.03 -72.35
CA SER A 397 55.74 94.48 -72.68
C SER A 397 56.70 93.64 -71.85
N VAL A 398 57.36 92.70 -72.52
CA VAL A 398 58.39 91.78 -72.00
C VAL A 398 57.85 90.64 -71.12
N LYS A 399 58.12 89.39 -71.53
CA LYS A 399 57.99 88.19 -70.68
C LYS A 399 58.94 88.34 -69.48
N LYS A 400 58.42 88.59 -68.29
CA LYS A 400 59.17 88.41 -67.03
C LYS A 400 59.36 86.92 -66.77
N LEU A 401 60.57 86.51 -66.39
CA LEU A 401 60.88 85.13 -65.97
C LEU A 401 59.96 84.73 -64.80
N MET A 402 59.18 83.65 -64.97
CA MET A 402 58.46 83.03 -63.86
C MET A 402 59.43 82.27 -62.96
N PRO A 403 59.43 82.50 -61.64
CA PRO A 403 60.05 81.58 -60.69
C PRO A 403 59.35 80.22 -60.77
N ARG A 404 60.12 79.13 -60.78
CA ARG A 404 59.58 77.77 -60.71
C ARG A 404 58.92 77.54 -59.34
N SER A 405 57.61 77.32 -59.31
CA SER A 405 56.92 76.75 -58.16
C SER A 405 57.17 75.23 -58.09
N GLN A 406 57.35 74.72 -56.87
CA GLN A 406 57.68 73.33 -56.55
C GLN A 406 56.61 72.32 -57.03
N PRO A 407 56.97 71.03 -57.21
CA PRO A 407 56.04 70.00 -57.67
C PRO A 407 54.85 69.79 -56.71
N PRO A 408 53.65 69.50 -57.21
CA PRO A 408 52.49 69.18 -56.37
C PRO A 408 52.75 67.92 -55.52
N VAL A 409 52.61 68.06 -54.20
CA VAL A 409 52.65 66.92 -53.26
C VAL A 409 51.35 66.12 -53.40
N HIS A 410 51.47 64.84 -53.72
CA HIS A 410 50.35 63.91 -53.88
C HIS A 410 49.74 63.57 -52.50
N LYS A 411 48.68 64.29 -52.10
CA LYS A 411 47.88 63.91 -50.92
C LYS A 411 46.88 62.82 -51.33
N HIS A 412 47.00 61.63 -50.72
CA HIS A 412 45.95 60.61 -50.73
C HIS A 412 44.66 61.22 -50.14
N GLN A 413 43.55 61.16 -50.87
CA GLN A 413 42.23 61.41 -50.30
C GLN A 413 41.80 60.19 -49.47
N PRO A 414 41.43 60.34 -48.19
CA PRO A 414 40.70 59.30 -47.48
C PRO A 414 39.26 59.20 -48.01
N ASN A 415 38.77 57.96 -48.11
CA ASN A 415 37.41 57.59 -48.49
C ASN A 415 36.36 58.40 -47.72
N LYS A 416 35.50 59.13 -48.43
CA LYS A 416 34.33 59.82 -47.87
C LYS A 416 33.12 58.87 -47.72
N ASN A 417 33.29 57.81 -46.94
CA ASN A 417 32.20 56.89 -46.61
C ASN A 417 31.77 56.99 -45.13
N THR A 418 32.20 58.01 -44.39
CA THR A 418 31.92 58.13 -42.94
C THR A 418 30.77 59.09 -42.62
N GLU A 419 30.41 60.02 -43.53
CA GLU A 419 29.31 60.97 -43.32
C GLU A 419 27.91 60.34 -43.54
N ALA A 420 27.81 59.19 -44.22
CA ALA A 420 26.54 58.49 -44.41
C ALA A 420 26.11 57.69 -43.16
N THR A 421 27.07 57.23 -42.36
CA THR A 421 26.83 56.43 -41.14
C THR A 421 26.40 57.24 -39.93
N GLU A 422 26.63 58.56 -39.92
CA GLU A 422 26.19 59.43 -38.82
C GLU A 422 24.69 59.75 -38.91
N TRP A 423 24.15 59.88 -40.12
CA TRP A 423 22.73 60.17 -40.31
C TRP A 423 21.83 58.97 -39.97
N GLU A 424 22.26 57.76 -40.32
CA GLU A 424 21.54 56.52 -39.98
C GLU A 424 21.52 56.23 -38.46
N ASN A 425 22.56 56.67 -37.73
CA ASN A 425 22.64 56.48 -36.27
C ASN A 425 21.78 57.48 -35.48
N GLU A 426 21.62 58.71 -35.97
CA GLU A 426 20.72 59.70 -35.35
C GLU A 426 19.23 59.31 -35.50
N GLU A 427 18.86 58.68 -36.61
CA GLU A 427 17.48 58.23 -36.84
C GLU A 427 17.11 57.01 -35.97
N PHE A 428 18.08 56.14 -35.64
CA PHE A 428 17.87 55.01 -34.72
C PHE A 428 17.71 55.40 -33.25
N LEU A 429 18.32 56.52 -32.81
CA LEU A 429 18.21 57.00 -31.43
C LEU A 429 16.85 57.67 -31.14
N TYR A 430 16.21 58.24 -32.15
CA TYR A 430 14.87 58.85 -32.02
C TYR A 430 13.72 57.84 -31.97
N PHE A 431 13.95 56.58 -32.35
CA PHE A 431 12.91 55.55 -32.43
C PHE A 431 12.81 54.68 -31.15
N LEU A 432 13.74 54.82 -30.20
CA LEU A 432 13.79 54.05 -28.95
C LEU A 432 13.74 54.92 -27.67
N SER A 433 13.46 56.22 -27.81
CA SER A 433 13.00 57.10 -26.72
C SER A 433 11.53 57.42 -26.90
#